data_AF-A0A7C0Z7H5-F1
#
_entry.id   AF-A0A7C0Z7H5-F1
#
_cell.length_a   1.000
_cell.length_b   1.000
_cell.length_c   1.000
_cell.angle_alpha   90.00
_cell.angle_beta   90.00
_cell.angle_gamma   90.00
#
_symmetry.space_group_name_H-M   'P 1'
#
loop_
_entity.id
_entity.type
_entity.pdbx_description
1 polymer ?
#
loop_
_entity_poly.entity_id
_entity_poly.type
_entity_poly.pdbx_seq_one_letter_code
_entity_poly.pdbx_strand_id
1 'polypeptide(L)' 'KFFSSEELKCISVPNPSKTAEKHVRTKSVCEASAIAAVKMGEIVVPKQKFKNLTIAVALKKAH' A
#
# COMPACT_ATOMS: atom_id res chain seq x y z
N LYS A 1 -6.93 -5.32 8.46
CA LYS A 1 -5.71 -6.00 8.97
C LYS A 1 -4.61 -4.96 9.10
N PHE A 2 -3.83 -4.99 10.17
CA PHE A 2 -2.64 -4.14 10.32
C PHE A 2 -1.41 -4.90 9.85
N PHE A 3 -0.42 -4.17 9.35
CA PHE A 3 0.87 -4.69 8.88
C PHE A 3 1.98 -3.86 9.48
N SER A 4 3.10 -4.50 9.82
CA SER A 4 4.31 -3.81 10.26
C SER A 4 4.99 -3.06 9.12
N SER A 5 5.81 -2.06 9.46
CA SER A 5 6.62 -1.33 8.49
C SER A 5 7.55 -2.26 7.70
N GLU A 6 8.07 -3.30 8.36
CA GLU A 6 8.99 -4.30 7.82
C GLU A 6 8.31 -5.15 6.75
N GLU A 7 7.08 -5.62 7.01
CA GLU A 7 6.25 -6.32 6.02
C GLU A 7 5.98 -5.44 4.80
N LEU A 8 5.64 -4.17 5.02
CA LEU A 8 5.26 -3.26 3.93
C LEU A 8 6.45 -2.72 3.14
N LYS A 9 7.67 -2.73 3.69
CA LYS A 9 8.88 -2.19 3.06
C LYS A 9 9.29 -3.00 1.82
N CYS A 10 9.06 -4.30 1.84
CA CYS A 10 9.43 -5.22 0.77
C CYS A 10 8.44 -5.23 -0.41
N ILE A 11 7.29 -4.57 -0.26
CA ILE A 11 6.23 -4.56 -1.28
C ILE A 11 6.52 -3.45 -2.29
N SER A 12 6.57 -3.83 -3.57
CA SER A 12 6.62 -2.88 -4.67
C SER A 12 5.26 -2.22 -4.85
N VAL A 13 5.26 -0.90 -5.02
CA VAL A 13 4.05 -0.08 -5.09
C VAL A 13 4.12 0.83 -6.32
N PRO A 14 2.98 1.10 -6.97
CA PRO A 14 2.97 1.91 -8.19
C PRO A 14 3.19 3.41 -7.92
N ASN A 15 2.84 3.91 -6.73
CA ASN A 15 2.98 5.33 -6.41
C ASN A 15 3.75 5.53 -5.08
N PRO A 16 5.10 5.54 -5.10
CA PRO A 16 5.89 5.72 -3.89
C PRO A 16 5.69 7.10 -3.24
N SER A 17 6.01 7.21 -1.96
CA SER A 17 5.86 8.40 -1.12
C SER A 17 7.09 8.59 -0.25
N LYS A 18 7.87 9.64 -0.52
CA LYS A 18 9.06 10.00 0.28
C LYS A 18 8.70 10.25 1.75
N THR A 19 7.52 10.82 2.02
CA THR A 19 7.04 11.06 3.38
C THR A 19 6.75 9.75 4.11
N ALA A 20 6.12 8.78 3.44
CA ALA A 20 5.86 7.46 4.05
C ALA A 20 7.17 6.71 4.31
N GLU A 21 8.12 6.80 3.39
CA GLU A 21 9.43 6.17 3.53
C GLU A 21 10.21 6.75 4.71
N LYS A 22 10.20 8.08 4.86
CA LYS A 22 10.91 8.76 5.96
C LYS A 22 10.31 8.45 7.35
N HIS A 23 8.98 8.46 7.49
CA HIS A 23 8.33 8.38 8.81
C HIS A 23 7.85 6.98 9.19
N VAL A 24 7.50 6.15 8.21
CA VAL A 24 6.89 4.82 8.41
C VAL A 24 7.73 3.71 7.77
N ARG A 25 8.84 4.05 7.07
CA ARG A 25 9.78 3.09 6.46
C ARG A 25 9.14 2.17 5.40
N THR A 26 8.07 2.63 4.74
CA THR A 26 7.46 1.96 3.58
C THR A 26 7.33 2.92 2.40
N LYS A 27 7.43 2.37 1.18
CA LYS A 27 7.29 3.16 -0.05
C LYS A 27 5.88 3.72 -0.23
N SER A 28 4.83 3.08 0.28
CA SER A 28 3.46 3.62 0.25
C SER A 28 2.56 2.84 1.20
N VAL A 29 2.08 3.48 2.28
CA VAL A 29 1.30 2.78 3.33
C VAL A 29 0.02 2.14 2.77
N CYS A 30 -0.81 2.91 2.07
CA CYS A 30 -2.11 2.43 1.59
C CYS A 30 -1.96 1.36 0.49
N GLU A 31 -1.04 1.55 -0.47
CA GLU A 31 -0.85 0.60 -1.57
C GLU A 31 -0.19 -0.69 -1.10
N ALA A 32 0.89 -0.60 -0.30
CA ALA A 32 1.55 -1.78 0.23
C ALA A 32 0.59 -2.59 1.10
N SER A 33 -0.23 -1.91 1.94
CA SER A 33 -1.24 -2.57 2.76
C SER A 33 -2.34 -3.24 1.93
N ALA A 34 -2.81 -2.59 0.85
CA ALA A 34 -3.82 -3.15 -0.04
C ALA A 34 -3.30 -4.43 -0.71
N ILE A 35 -2.09 -4.39 -1.28
CA ILE A 35 -1.43 -5.54 -1.91
C ILE A 35 -1.19 -6.67 -0.90
N ALA A 36 -0.71 -6.34 0.30
CA ALA A 36 -0.49 -7.32 1.37
C ALA A 36 -1.80 -8.00 1.80
N ALA A 37 -2.89 -7.25 1.91
CA ALA A 37 -4.19 -7.75 2.36
C ALA A 37 -4.77 -8.82 1.42
N VAL A 38 -4.48 -8.72 0.12
CA VAL A 38 -4.96 -9.68 -0.88
C VAL A 38 -3.92 -10.74 -1.28
N LYS A 39 -2.81 -10.85 -0.53
CA LYS A 39 -1.69 -11.77 -0.78
C LYS A 39 -1.01 -11.57 -2.14
N MET A 40 -0.58 -10.34 -2.43
CA MET A 40 0.12 -9.96 -3.68
C MET A 40 -0.78 -9.95 -4.92
N GLY A 41 -1.97 -9.36 -4.79
CA GLY A 41 -2.90 -9.11 -5.89
C GLY A 41 -2.62 -7.79 -6.61
N GLU A 42 -3.53 -7.43 -7.52
CA GLU A 42 -3.38 -6.25 -8.38
C GLU A 42 -4.07 -5.02 -7.78
N ILE A 43 -3.41 -3.86 -7.88
CA ILE A 43 -4.00 -2.56 -7.56
C ILE A 43 -4.97 -2.18 -8.68
N VAL A 44 -6.24 -2.04 -8.33
CA VAL A 44 -7.29 -1.58 -9.26
C VAL A 44 -7.61 -0.10 -9.10
N VAL A 45 -7.33 0.46 -7.92
CA VAL A 45 -7.38 1.90 -7.69
C VAL A 45 -6.02 2.32 -7.11
N PRO A 46 -5.18 3.06 -7.87
CA PRO A 46 -3.90 3.55 -7.37
C PRO A 46 -4.12 4.58 -6.26
N LYS A 47 -3.07 4.88 -5.48
CA LYS A 47 -3.13 5.81 -4.35
C LYS A 47 -3.85 7.12 -4.70
N GLN A 48 -4.99 7.34 -4.06
CA GLN A 48 -5.72 8.61 -4.05
C GLN A 48 -5.35 9.38 -2.78
N LYS A 49 -4.97 10.64 -2.92
CA LYS A 49 -4.61 11.52 -1.80
C LYS A 49 -5.71 12.55 -1.57
N PHE A 50 -6.20 12.60 -0.34
CA PHE A 50 -7.14 13.60 0.15
C PHE A 50 -6.46 14.44 1.24
N LYS A 51 -7.20 15.41 1.81
CA LYS A 51 -6.66 16.38 2.77
C LYS A 51 -5.86 15.72 3.91
N ASN A 52 -6.44 14.69 4.54
CA ASN A 52 -5.85 14.04 5.72
C ASN A 52 -5.72 12.51 5.59
N LEU A 53 -6.00 11.93 4.42
CA LEU A 53 -5.99 10.48 4.23
C LEU A 53 -5.56 10.09 2.81
N THR A 54 -5.01 8.87 2.69
CA THR A 54 -4.72 8.24 1.40
C THR A 54 -5.36 6.87 1.33
N ILE A 55 -5.96 6.54 0.19
CA ILE A 55 -6.63 5.25 -0.05
C ILE A 55 -6.07 4.61 -1.32
N ALA A 56 -5.97 3.29 -1.33
CA ALA A 56 -5.73 2.47 -2.51
C ALA A 56 -6.59 1.20 -2.41
N VAL A 57 -6.93 0.59 -3.55
CA VAL A 57 -7.74 -0.63 -3.58
C VAL A 57 -7.03 -1.69 -4.42
N ALA A 58 -6.93 -2.89 -3.86
CA ALA A 58 -6.45 -4.08 -4.54
C ALA A 58 -7.54 -5.14 -4.59
N LEU A 59 -7.60 -5.91 -5.67
CA LEU A 59 -8.50 -7.05 -5.78
C LEU A 59 -7.75 -8.35 -5.46
N LYS A 60 -8.42 -9.20 -4.67
CA LYS A 60 -8.03 -10.60 -4.53
C LYS A 60 -8.51 -11.34 -5.77
N LYS A 61 -7.61 -12.03 -6.48
CA LYS A 61 -8.02 -12.94 -7.56
C LYS A 61 -8.93 -14.02 -6.97
N ALA A 62 -10.11 -14.20 -7.58
CA ALA A 62 -10.95 -15.35 -7.28
C ALA A 62 -10.25 -16.61 -7.82
N HIS A 63 -10.20 -17.65 -7.00
CA HIS A 63 -9.82 -19.00 -7.42
C HIS A 63 -11.11 -19.78 -7.68
#